data_AF-A0A1V2QKE1-F1
#
_entry.id   AF-A0A1V2QKE1-F1
#
_cell.length_a   1.000
_cell.length_b   1.000
_cell.length_c   1.000
_cell.angle_alpha   90.00
_cell.angle_beta   90.00
_cell.angle_gamma   90.00
#
_symmetry.space_group_name_H-M   'P 1'
#
loop_
_entity.id
_entity.type
_entity.pdbx_description
1 polymer ?
#
loop_
_entity_poly.entity_id
_entity_poly.type
_entity_poly.pdbx_seq_one_letter_code
_entity_poly.pdbx_strand_id
1 'polypeptide(L)' 'MADTIVAGYDGSTAAERAVMWAAREAVAQGLSLALVEGVSVPALPEAAATPAGCTWWSA' A
#
# COMPACT_ATOMS: atom_id res chain seq x y z
N MET A 1 6.96 -4.22 -22.14
CA MET A 1 6.34 -5.52 -21.79
C MET A 1 6.18 -5.54 -20.28
N ALA A 2 4.98 -5.83 -19.78
CA ALA A 2 4.80 -6.04 -18.35
C ALA A 2 5.36 -7.43 -18.02
N ASP A 3 6.30 -7.49 -17.09
CA ASP A 3 6.93 -8.75 -16.64
C ASP A 3 6.19 -9.38 -15.45
N THR A 4 5.15 -8.70 -14.97
CA THR A 4 4.45 -9.05 -13.74
C THR A 4 2.99 -8.66 -13.82
N ILE A 5 2.12 -9.56 -13.37
CA ILE A 5 0.70 -9.30 -13.13
C ILE A 5 0.54 -8.88 -11.67
N VAL A 6 -0.16 -7.78 -11.42
CA VAL A 6 -0.44 -7.27 -10.07
C VAL A 6 -1.91 -7.53 -9.73
N ALA A 7 -2.17 -8.14 -8.57
CA ALA A 7 -3.51 -8.41 -8.08
C ALA A 7 -3.71 -7.75 -6.70
N GLY A 8 -4.74 -6.90 -6.59
CA GLY A 8 -5.18 -6.32 -5.33
C GLY A 8 -5.93 -7.34 -4.48
N TYR A 9 -5.61 -7.42 -3.20
CA TYR A 9 -6.27 -8.27 -2.23
C TYR A 9 -6.81 -7.44 -1.07
N ASP A 10 -8.13 -7.49 -0.86
CA ASP A 10 -8.83 -6.79 0.22
C ASP A 10 -9.58 -7.77 1.16
N GLY A 11 -9.34 -9.08 1.01
CA GLY A 11 -10.02 -10.14 1.78
C GLY A 11 -11.44 -10.49 1.32
N SER A 12 -11.97 -9.81 0.29
CA SER A 12 -13.29 -10.15 -0.25
C SER A 12 -13.25 -11.38 -1.16
N THR A 13 -14.39 -12.05 -1.32
CA THR A 13 -14.54 -13.13 -2.31
C THR A 13 -14.29 -12.65 -3.75
N ALA A 14 -14.50 -11.36 -4.02
CA ALA A 14 -14.17 -10.78 -5.32
C ALA A 14 -12.66 -10.72 -5.52
N ALA A 15 -11.90 -10.31 -4.50
CA ALA A 15 -10.44 -10.34 -4.53
C ALA A 15 -9.89 -11.76 -4.67
N GLU A 16 -10.44 -12.76 -3.98
CA GLU A 16 -10.04 -14.16 -4.16
C GLU A 16 -10.15 -14.61 -5.62
N ARG A 17 -11.26 -14.27 -6.30
CA ARG A 17 -11.46 -14.59 -7.72
C ARG A 17 -10.47 -13.85 -8.62
N ALA A 18 -10.18 -12.58 -8.31
CA ALA A 18 -9.20 -11.79 -9.06
C ALA A 18 -7.79 -12.39 -8.95
N VAL A 19 -7.38 -12.82 -7.75
CA VAL A 19 -6.10 -13.50 -7.52
C VAL A 19 -6.02 -14.82 -8.28
N MET A 20 -7.09 -15.61 -8.25
CA MET A 20 -7.15 -16.88 -8.97
C MET A 20 -7.03 -16.70 -10.48
N TRP A 21 -7.65 -15.65 -11.03
CA TRP A 21 -7.48 -15.30 -12.44
C TRP A 21 -6.04 -14.85 -12.73
N ALA A 22 -5.49 -13.94 -11.92
CA ALA A 22 -4.15 -13.40 -12.10
C ALA A 22 -3.07 -14.49 -12.02
N ALA A 23 -3.23 -15.47 -11.13
CA ALA A 23 -2.33 -16.62 -11.02
C ALA A 23 -2.38 -17.50 -12.27
N ARG A 24 -3.56 -17.77 -12.82
CA ARG A 24 -3.71 -18.54 -14.06
C ARG A 24 -3.06 -17.83 -15.24
N GLU A 25 -3.27 -16.52 -15.37
CA GLU A 25 -2.67 -15.72 -16.44
C GLU A 25 -1.16 -15.59 -16.31
N ALA A 26 -0.64 -15.42 -15.10
CA ALA A 26 0.80 -15.34 -14.86
C ALA A 26 1.50 -16.64 -15.28
N VAL A 27 0.91 -17.79 -14.95
CA VAL A 27 1.40 -19.11 -15.40
C VAL A 27 1.30 -19.25 -16.91
N ALA A 28 0.17 -18.86 -17.52
CA ALA A 28 -0.04 -18.98 -18.96
C ALA A 28 0.95 -18.14 -19.78
N GLN A 29 1.36 -16.99 -19.25
CA GLN A 29 2.26 -16.04 -19.91
C GLN A 29 3.73 -16.15 -19.44
N GLY A 30 4.03 -17.02 -18.46
CA GLY A 30 5.38 -17.13 -17.88
C GLY A 30 5.82 -15.87 -17.13
N LEU A 31 4.87 -15.12 -16.56
CA LEU A 31 5.10 -13.87 -15.83
C LEU A 31 5.10 -14.10 -14.32
N SER A 32 5.66 -13.14 -13.57
CA SER A 32 5.54 -13.13 -12.12
C SER A 32 4.15 -12.65 -11.66
N LEU A 33 3.71 -13.07 -10.48
CA LEU A 33 2.50 -12.57 -9.82
C LEU A 33 2.88 -11.77 -8.56
N ALA A 34 2.39 -10.54 -8.45
CA ALA A 34 2.52 -9.71 -7.25
C ALA A 34 1.15 -9.50 -6.59
N LEU A 35 1.02 -9.94 -5.34
CA LEU A 35 -0.17 -9.72 -4.52
C LEU A 35 0.02 -8.45 -3.67
N VAL A 36 -0.95 -7.54 -3.69
CA VAL A 36 -0.88 -6.26 -2.97
C VAL A 36 -2.12 -6.05 -2.13
N GLU A 37 -1.93 -5.80 -0.84
CA GLU A 37 -2.98 -5.38 0.09
C GLU A 37 -2.75 -3.93 0.50
N GLY A 38 -3.75 -3.08 0.25
CA GLY A 38 -3.69 -1.66 0.60
C GLY A 38 -4.18 -1.45 2.02
N VAL A 39 -3.27 -1.11 2.93
CA VAL A 39 -3.62 -0.73 4.31
C VAL A 39 -3.63 0.79 4.46
N SER A 40 -4.75 1.36 4.92
CA SER A 40 -4.82 2.78 5.24
C SER A 40 -4.26 3.00 6.64
N VAL A 41 -3.06 3.58 6.72
CA VAL A 41 -2.50 4.02 8.01
C VAL A 41 -3.12 5.38 8.33
N PRO A 42 -3.72 5.57 9.52
CA PRO A 42 -4.22 6.89 9.90
C PRO A 42 -3.06 7.88 9.89
N ALA A 43 -3.27 9.05 9.31
CA ALA A 43 -2.33 10.15 9.44
C ALA A 43 -2.15 10.43 10.93
N LEU A 44 -0.97 10.12 11.47
CA LEU A 44 -0.63 10.58 12.81
C LEU A 44 -0.75 12.11 12.75
N PRO A 45 -1.45 12.75 13.71
CA PRO A 45 -1.44 14.20 13.78
C PRO A 45 0.03 14.61 13.78
N GLU A 46 0.40 15.50 12.86
CA GLU A 46 1.72 16.12 12.82
C GLU A 46 1.93 16.63 14.23
N ALA A 47 2.75 15.89 15.01
CA ALA A 47 2.88 16.10 16.43
C ALA A 47 3.19 17.57 16.53
N ALA A 48 2.24 18.34 17.09
CA ALA A 48 2.28 19.78 17.06
C ALA A 48 3.67 20.18 17.54
N ALA A 49 4.56 20.44 16.59
CA ALA A 49 5.86 20.99 16.81
C ALA A 49 5.57 22.46 17.06
N THR A 50 4.76 22.74 18.09
CA THR A 50 4.91 23.93 18.89
C THR A 50 6.39 23.92 19.22
N PRO A 51 7.19 24.86 18.69
CA PRO A 51 8.54 25.02 19.16
C PRO A 51 8.36 25.43 20.62
N ALA A 52 8.43 24.46 21.53
CA ALA A 52 8.39 24.71 22.94
C ALA A 52 9.65 25.53 23.23
N GLY A 53 9.47 26.82 23.44
CA GLY A 53 10.48 27.68 24.04
C GLY A 53 11.58 28.14 23.09
N CYS A 54 11.23 28.95 22.10
CA CYS A 54 12.12 30.02 21.64
C CYS A 54 11.59 31.38 22.11
N THR A 55 11.24 31.52 23.39
CA THR A 55 11.13 32.84 24.03
C THR A 55 12.53 33.27 24.49
N TRP A 56 13.38 33.61 23.52
CA TRP A 56 14.71 34.14 23.79
C TRP A 56 14.57 35.57 24.32
N TRP A 57 14.93 35.71 25.60
CA TRP A 57 15.30 36.90 26.36
C TRP A 57 15.38 38.25 25.61
N SER A 58 14.68 39.28 26.13
CA SER A 58 14.99 40.69 25.90
C SER A 58 14.87 41.46 27.22
N ALA A 59 16.02 41.73 27.86
CA ALA A 59 16.29 42.86 28.75
C ALA A 59 17.80 42.96 29.01
#